data_AF-K0NJC0-F1
#
_entry.id   AF-K0NJC0-F1
#
_cell.length_a   1.000
_cell.length_b   1.000
_cell.length_c   1.000
_cell.angle_alpha   90.00
_cell.angle_beta   90.00
_cell.angle_gamma   90.00
#
_symmetry.space_group_name_H-M   'P 1'
#
loop_
_entity.id
_entity.type
_entity.pdbx_description
1 polymer ?
#
loop_
_entity_poly.entity_id
_entity_poly.type
_entity_poly.pdbx_seq_one_letter_code
_entity_poly.pdbx_strand_id
1 'polypeptide(L)'
;MENWEYSLPNSGPRIIIPRGFLFDGASIPRPLWGVLSPIGLLLIPGLIHDFGYRYDYLWAWKADGTIYKYGKGQGQHFWDTIFKDVGKAVNGMAVIDTLGWVTLTVAGWWVWRSNRKQNTPELIPDPNFFVNKK
;
A
#
# COMPACT_ATOMS: atom_id res chain seq x y z
N MET A 1 18.56 -5.64 2.95
CA MET A 1 17.25 -4.96 3.11
C MET A 1 16.49 -5.66 4.21
N GLU A 2 15.39 -5.15 4.76
CA GLU A 2 14.62 -5.76 5.87
C GLU A 2 13.13 -5.73 5.51
N ASN A 3 12.26 -6.42 6.27
CA ASN A 3 10.83 -6.20 6.12
C ASN A 3 10.51 -4.76 6.56
N TRP A 4 9.60 -4.10 5.84
CA TRP A 4 9.20 -2.75 6.20
C TRP A 4 7.90 -2.79 7.01
N GLU A 5 7.84 -2.07 8.13
CA GLU A 5 6.66 -1.99 8.99
C GLU A 5 6.10 -0.57 9.03
N TYR A 6 4.77 -0.47 9.12
CA TYR A 6 4.08 0.81 9.26
C TYR A 6 2.81 0.66 10.07
N SER A 7 2.50 1.63 10.94
CA SER A 7 1.23 1.65 11.68
C SER A 7 0.20 2.43 10.89
N LEU A 8 -0.89 1.78 10.46
CA LEU A 8 -1.95 2.47 9.73
C LEU A 8 -2.62 3.54 10.62
N PRO A 9 -3.03 4.67 10.03
CA PRO A 9 -3.77 5.71 10.76
C PRO A 9 -5.17 5.22 11.18
N ASN A 10 -5.90 6.04 11.94
CA ASN A 10 -7.28 5.76 12.36
C ASN A 10 -7.43 4.46 13.17
N SER A 11 -6.48 4.17 14.07
CA SER A 11 -6.42 2.93 14.86
C SER A 11 -6.30 1.66 14.01
N GLY A 12 -5.77 1.79 12.79
CA GLY A 12 -5.48 0.66 11.92
C GLY A 12 -4.35 -0.22 12.46
N PRO A 13 -4.25 -1.48 11.98
CA PRO A 13 -3.22 -2.40 12.45
C PRO A 13 -1.82 -1.97 12.01
N ARG A 14 -0.79 -2.49 12.68
CA ARG A 14 0.58 -2.40 12.19
C ARG A 14 0.75 -3.38 11.03
N ILE A 15 1.04 -2.87 9.85
CA ILE A 15 1.24 -3.63 8.63
C ILE A 15 2.71 -3.93 8.37
N ILE A 16 2.94 -4.94 7.53
CA ILE A 16 4.23 -5.44 7.11
C ILE A 16 4.23 -5.54 5.59
N ILE A 17 5.27 -4.99 4.95
CA ILE A 17 5.55 -5.21 3.54
C ILE A 17 6.79 -6.11 3.44
N PRO A 18 6.65 -7.33 2.88
CA PRO A 18 7.76 -8.25 2.71
C PRO A 18 8.91 -7.61 1.93
N ARG A 19 10.13 -7.89 2.35
CA ARG A 19 11.32 -7.58 1.56
C ARG A 19 11.22 -8.24 0.18
N GLY A 20 11.65 -7.53 -0.87
CA GLY A 20 11.63 -8.04 -2.24
C GLY A 20 10.37 -7.65 -3.02
N PHE A 21 9.42 -6.96 -2.39
CA PHE A 21 8.38 -6.25 -3.13
C PHE A 21 8.99 -5.16 -4.01
N LEU A 22 8.83 -5.29 -5.33
CA LEU A 22 9.25 -4.28 -6.28
C LEU A 22 8.15 -3.22 -6.43
N PHE A 23 8.35 -2.10 -5.74
CA PHE A 23 7.50 -0.91 -5.87
C PHE A 23 7.79 -0.20 -7.19
N ASP A 24 6.80 -0.11 -8.06
CA ASP A 24 6.96 0.52 -9.38
C ASP A 24 6.39 1.95 -9.46
N GLY A 25 5.69 2.40 -8.41
CA GLY A 25 5.05 3.71 -8.37
C GLY A 25 3.99 3.93 -9.47
N ALA A 26 3.55 2.87 -10.16
CA ALA A 26 2.65 2.94 -11.32
C ALA A 26 1.25 3.45 -10.96
N SER A 27 0.91 3.47 -9.66
CA SER A 27 -0.32 4.06 -9.16
C SER A 27 -0.37 5.58 -9.37
N ILE A 28 0.76 6.27 -9.59
CA ILE A 28 0.80 7.73 -9.75
C ILE A 28 1.07 8.08 -11.22
N PRO A 29 0.19 8.81 -11.92
CA PRO A 29 0.43 9.28 -13.27
C PRO A 29 1.74 10.08 -13.38
N ARG A 30 2.56 9.76 -14.39
CA ARG A 30 3.86 10.40 -14.64
C ARG A 30 3.84 11.94 -14.62
N PRO A 31 2.82 12.64 -15.17
CA PRO A 31 2.77 14.11 -15.12
C PRO A 31 2.69 14.68 -13.70
N LEU A 32 2.17 13.90 -12.75
CA LEU A 32 2.04 14.31 -11.35
C LEU A 32 3.33 14.11 -10.55
N TRP A 33 4.34 13.40 -11.07
CA TRP A 33 5.58 13.10 -10.34
C TRP A 33 6.41 14.35 -10.03
N GLY A 34 6.27 15.44 -10.81
CA GLY A 34 6.96 16.71 -10.55
C GLY A 34 6.41 17.49 -9.35
N VAL A 35 5.13 17.29 -9.01
CA VAL A 35 4.45 17.96 -7.88
C VAL A 35 4.32 17.01 -6.68
N LEU A 36 4.09 15.73 -6.97
CA LEU A 36 3.88 14.66 -6.02
C LEU A 36 5.00 13.63 -6.18
N SER A 37 6.23 14.02 -5.83
CA SER A 37 7.40 13.15 -5.94
C SER A 37 7.10 11.76 -5.33
N PRO A 38 7.21 10.66 -6.10
CA PRO A 38 6.95 9.30 -5.63
C PRO A 38 7.89 8.87 -4.49
N ILE A 39 9.02 9.57 -4.35
CA ILE A 39 10.09 9.29 -3.39
C ILE A 39 9.96 10.20 -2.15
N GLY A 40 9.07 11.19 -2.18
CA GLY A 40 8.76 12.09 -1.08
C GLY A 40 7.37 11.81 -0.52
N LEU A 41 6.45 12.76 -0.75
CA LEU A 41 5.12 12.78 -0.14
C LEU A 41 4.31 11.49 -0.39
N LEU A 42 4.46 10.86 -1.56
CA LEU A 42 3.65 9.70 -1.93
C LEU A 42 4.31 8.34 -1.70
N LEU A 43 5.52 8.31 -1.12
CA LEU A 43 6.26 7.06 -0.99
C LEU A 43 5.52 6.03 -0.13
N ILE A 44 5.16 6.42 1.10
CA ILE A 44 4.47 5.55 2.06
C ILE A 44 3.07 5.14 1.54
N PRO A 45 2.16 6.07 1.19
CA PRO A 45 0.83 5.68 0.72
C PRO A 45 0.91 4.89 -0.60
N GLY A 46 1.79 5.27 -1.53
CA GLY A 46 1.97 4.60 -2.81
C GLY A 46 2.47 3.17 -2.65
N LEU A 47 3.45 2.93 -1.76
CA LEU A 47 3.98 1.61 -1.46
C LEU A 47 2.88 0.67 -0.92
N ILE A 48 2.11 1.15 0.06
CA ILE A 48 1.00 0.40 0.66
C ILE A 48 -0.08 0.11 -0.38
N HIS A 49 -0.41 1.11 -1.20
CA HIS A 49 -1.40 0.97 -2.25
C HIS A 49 -0.95 -0.05 -3.30
N ASP A 50 0.25 0.05 -3.87
CA ASP A 50 0.73 -0.88 -4.90
C ASP A 50 0.75 -2.33 -4.39
N PHE A 51 1.18 -2.56 -3.14
CA PHE A 51 1.13 -3.90 -2.54
C PHE A 51 -0.30 -4.38 -2.34
N GLY A 52 -1.12 -3.59 -1.64
CA GLY A 52 -2.52 -3.93 -1.33
C GLY A 52 -3.34 -4.15 -2.60
N TYR A 53 -3.04 -3.40 -3.65
CA TYR A 53 -3.70 -3.50 -4.93
C TYR A 53 -3.29 -4.73 -5.73
N ARG A 54 -2.00 -5.09 -5.71
CA ARG A 54 -1.46 -6.25 -6.41
C ARG A 54 -1.92 -7.57 -5.79
N TYR A 55 -1.93 -7.63 -4.46
CA TYR A 55 -2.23 -8.86 -3.71
C TYR A 55 -3.64 -8.92 -3.15
N ASP A 56 -4.35 -7.79 -3.11
CA ASP A 56 -5.67 -7.62 -2.49
C ASP A 56 -5.68 -8.01 -1.00
N TYR A 57 -4.58 -7.75 -0.30
CA TYR A 57 -4.43 -7.80 1.16
C TYR A 57 -3.13 -7.09 1.59
N LEU A 58 -3.01 -6.80 2.89
CA LEU A 58 -1.76 -6.43 3.55
C LEU A 58 -1.44 -7.44 4.65
N TRP A 59 -0.16 -7.72 4.88
CA TRP A 59 0.23 -8.43 6.10
C TRP A 59 0.12 -7.49 7.29
N ALA A 60 -0.48 -7.95 8.38
CA ALA A 60 -0.70 -7.15 9.58
C ALA A 60 -0.43 -7.97 10.84
N TRP A 61 0.05 -7.30 11.88
CA TRP A 61 0.25 -7.85 13.20
C TRP A 61 -1.08 -7.97 13.96
N LYS A 62 -1.29 -9.11 14.61
CA LYS A 62 -2.29 -9.27 15.67
C LYS A 62 -1.72 -8.89 17.03
N ALA A 63 -2.62 -8.66 17.98
CA ALA A 63 -2.25 -8.42 19.38
C ALA A 63 -1.50 -9.60 20.03
N ASP A 64 -1.71 -10.82 19.53
CA ASP A 64 -1.04 -12.04 20.00
C ASP A 64 0.37 -12.27 19.42
N GLY A 65 0.85 -11.34 18.56
CA GLY A 65 2.15 -11.46 17.89
C GLY A 65 2.15 -12.37 16.67
N THR A 66 1.01 -12.87 16.22
CA THR A 66 0.89 -13.55 14.91
C THR A 66 0.56 -12.57 13.80
N ILE A 67 0.76 -12.97 12.54
CA ILE A 67 0.42 -12.15 11.36
C ILE A 67 -0.85 -12.65 10.67
N TYR A 68 -1.59 -11.75 10.04
CA TYR A 68 -2.78 -12.06 9.25
C TYR A 68 -2.90 -11.18 8.02
N LYS A 69 -3.78 -11.59 7.09
CA LYS A 69 -4.11 -10.82 5.88
C LYS A 69 -5.21 -9.79 6.19
N TYR A 70 -4.82 -8.54 6.39
CA TYR A 70 -5.72 -7.41 6.57
C TYR A 70 -6.31 -6.98 5.22
N GLY A 71 -7.60 -6.60 5.21
CA GLY A 71 -8.28 -6.09 4.02
C GLY A 71 -8.47 -7.11 2.89
N LYS A 72 -8.31 -8.41 3.16
CA LYS A 72 -8.34 -9.45 2.12
C LYS A 72 -9.66 -9.44 1.35
N GLY A 73 -9.60 -9.26 0.03
CA GLY A 73 -10.79 -9.35 -0.83
C GLY A 73 -11.68 -8.10 -0.84
N GLN A 74 -11.25 -7.01 -0.22
CA GLN A 74 -12.05 -5.78 -0.11
C GLN A 74 -12.07 -4.97 -1.41
N GLY A 75 -11.10 -5.20 -2.30
CA GLY A 75 -11.06 -4.61 -3.63
C GLY A 75 -10.57 -3.16 -3.67
N GLN A 76 -10.54 -2.62 -4.89
CA GLN A 76 -9.93 -1.33 -5.23
C GLN A 76 -10.32 -0.17 -4.30
N HIS A 77 -11.62 0.05 -4.06
CA HIS A 77 -12.08 1.21 -3.28
C HIS A 77 -11.56 1.23 -1.84
N PHE A 78 -11.34 0.06 -1.25
CA PHE A 78 -10.76 -0.04 0.08
C PHE A 78 -9.31 0.44 0.07
N TRP A 79 -8.52 -0.01 -0.90
CA TRP A 79 -7.12 0.39 -1.05
C TRP A 79 -6.96 1.86 -1.42
N ASP A 80 -7.84 2.41 -2.27
CA ASP A 80 -7.90 3.85 -2.58
C ASP A 80 -8.16 4.69 -1.32
N THR A 81 -9.00 4.18 -0.40
CA THR A 81 -9.30 4.86 0.88
C THR A 81 -8.09 4.84 1.80
N ILE A 82 -7.43 3.68 1.95
CA ILE A 82 -6.18 3.56 2.72
C ILE A 82 -5.09 4.50 2.18
N PHE A 83 -4.95 4.59 0.85
CA PHE A 83 -3.99 5.51 0.22
C PHE A 83 -4.23 6.96 0.65
N LYS A 84 -5.49 7.41 0.65
CA LYS A 84 -5.85 8.77 1.07
C LYS A 84 -5.59 8.99 2.56
N ASP A 85 -6.02 8.08 3.42
CA ASP A 85 -5.88 8.22 4.87
C ASP A 85 -4.41 8.26 5.28
N VAL A 86 -3.59 7.37 4.72
CA VAL A 86 -2.13 7.37 4.91
C VAL A 86 -1.52 8.65 4.32
N GLY A 87 -1.96 9.06 3.12
CA GLY A 87 -1.49 10.29 2.48
C GLY A 87 -1.75 11.54 3.33
N LYS A 88 -2.91 11.62 3.99
CA LYS A 88 -3.23 12.68 4.95
C LYS A 88 -2.37 12.61 6.19
N ALA A 89 -2.22 11.42 6.77
CA ALA A 89 -1.44 11.22 8.00
C ALA A 89 0.05 11.56 7.81
N VAL A 90 0.62 11.23 6.64
CA VAL A 90 2.04 11.45 6.36
C VAL A 90 2.33 12.90 5.91
N ASN A 91 1.41 13.54 5.16
CA ASN A 91 1.72 14.80 4.48
C ASN A 91 0.88 16.00 4.94
N GLY A 92 -0.16 15.80 5.75
CA GLY A 92 -1.00 16.88 6.29
C GLY A 92 -1.81 17.70 5.27
N MET A 93 -1.77 17.38 3.98
CA MET A 93 -2.36 18.21 2.91
C MET A 93 -3.59 17.58 2.22
N ALA A 94 -4.64 18.40 2.09
CA ALA A 94 -5.84 18.17 1.27
C ALA A 94 -5.57 18.11 -0.25
N VAL A 95 -4.35 18.42 -0.71
CA VAL A 95 -3.98 18.41 -2.14
C VAL A 95 -4.12 17.01 -2.77
N ILE A 96 -3.95 15.95 -1.96
CA ILE A 96 -4.18 14.55 -2.37
C ILE A 96 -5.68 14.23 -2.52
N ASP A 97 -6.56 14.87 -1.76
CA ASP A 97 -7.99 14.54 -1.71
C ASP A 97 -8.71 14.79 -3.05
N THR A 98 -8.33 15.84 -3.77
CA THR A 98 -9.02 16.25 -5.01
C THR A 98 -8.42 15.63 -6.26
N LEU A 99 -7.08 15.61 -6.37
CA LEU A 99 -6.39 15.12 -7.58
C LEU A 99 -6.22 13.60 -7.57
N GLY A 100 -5.99 13.00 -6.40
CA GLY A 100 -5.82 11.54 -6.27
C GLY A 100 -7.11 10.80 -6.59
N TRP A 101 -8.26 11.22 -6.05
CA TRP A 101 -9.50 10.45 -6.17
C TRP A 101 -9.96 10.24 -7.63
N VAL A 102 -10.00 11.30 -8.44
CA VAL A 102 -10.51 11.19 -9.81
C VAL A 102 -9.55 10.39 -10.70
N THR A 103 -8.24 10.64 -10.58
CA THR A 103 -7.26 9.98 -11.45
C THR A 103 -6.97 8.54 -11.02
N LEU A 104 -6.91 8.26 -9.71
CA LEU A 104 -6.70 6.90 -9.19
C LEU A 104 -7.91 6.00 -9.43
N THR A 105 -9.14 6.51 -9.29
CA THR A 105 -10.33 5.67 -9.45
C THR A 105 -10.45 5.17 -10.90
N VAL A 106 -10.27 6.05 -11.89
CA VAL A 106 -10.45 5.74 -13.32
C VAL A 106 -9.26 4.96 -13.90
N ALA A 107 -8.02 5.41 -13.65
CA ALA A 107 -6.83 4.69 -14.11
C ALA A 107 -6.65 3.39 -13.34
N GLY A 108 -6.96 3.39 -12.04
CA GLY A 108 -6.99 2.21 -11.20
C GLY A 108 -7.92 1.17 -11.80
N TRP A 109 -9.19 1.45 -12.07
CA TRP A 109 -10.11 0.40 -12.56
C TRP A 109 -9.56 -0.37 -13.78
N TRP A 110 -8.86 0.32 -14.68
CA TRP A 110 -8.18 -0.30 -15.82
C TRP A 110 -6.98 -1.18 -15.41
N VAL A 111 -6.13 -0.69 -14.50
CA VAL A 111 -4.99 -1.43 -13.94
C VAL A 111 -5.43 -2.61 -13.07
N TRP A 112 -6.45 -2.47 -12.21
CA TRP A 112 -7.04 -3.54 -11.39
C TRP A 112 -7.42 -4.74 -12.27
N ARG A 113 -8.15 -4.44 -13.34
CA ARG A 113 -8.62 -5.45 -14.30
C ARG A 113 -7.49 -6.10 -15.08
N SER A 114 -6.37 -5.39 -15.29
CA SER A 114 -5.17 -5.92 -15.93
C SER A 114 -4.36 -6.81 -14.98
N ASN A 115 -4.11 -6.36 -13.75
CA ASN A 115 -3.31 -7.08 -12.75
C ASN A 115 -3.98 -8.37 -12.28
N ARG A 116 -5.31 -8.44 -12.19
CA ARG A 116 -6.01 -9.71 -11.88
C ARG A 116 -5.86 -10.79 -12.96
N LYS A 117 -5.37 -10.44 -14.16
CA LYS A 117 -4.99 -11.42 -15.19
C LYS A 117 -3.59 -11.98 -14.97
N GLN A 118 -2.77 -11.31 -14.16
CA GLN A 118 -1.41 -11.72 -13.86
C GLN A 118 -1.43 -12.53 -12.55
N ASN A 119 -1.23 -13.85 -12.65
CA ASN A 119 -1.12 -14.77 -11.51
C ASN A 119 0.21 -14.52 -10.75
N THR A 120 0.32 -13.39 -10.08
CA THR A 120 1.54 -13.03 -9.33
C THR A 120 1.65 -13.96 -8.11
N PRO A 121 2.80 -14.64 -7.92
CA PRO A 121 3.00 -15.52 -6.78
C PRO A 121 2.97 -14.73 -5.47
N GLU A 122 2.43 -15.36 -4.42
CA GLU A 122 2.32 -14.77 -3.09
C GLU A 122 3.70 -14.46 -2.48
N LEU A 123 3.85 -13.25 -1.94
CA LEU A 123 5.05 -12.84 -1.18
C LEU A 123 4.80 -12.97 0.32
N ILE A 124 5.58 -13.84 0.96
CA ILE A 124 5.52 -14.12 2.40
C ILE A 124 6.62 -13.30 3.10
N PRO A 125 6.33 -12.65 4.25
CA PRO A 125 7.36 -11.97 5.05
C PRO A 125 8.45 -12.94 5.49
N ASP A 126 9.71 -12.49 5.50
CA ASP A 126 10.84 -13.31 5.95
C ASP A 126 10.64 -13.76 7.42
N PRO A 127 10.59 -15.08 7.71
CA PRO A 127 10.40 -15.59 9.06
C PRO A 127 11.49 -15.16 10.06
N ASN A 128 12.73 -14.99 9.59
CA ASN A 128 13.87 -14.65 10.44
C ASN A 128 13.83 -13.20 10.95
N PHE A 129 12.99 -12.36 10.36
CA PHE A 129 12.71 -11.01 10.86
C PHE A 129 11.99 -11.03 12.22
N PHE A 130 11.16 -12.03 12.48
CA PHE A 130 10.37 -12.13 13.71
C PHE A 130 11.18 -12.67 14.89
N VAL A 131 12.30 -13.35 14.63
CA VAL A 131 13.15 -13.96 15.66
C VAL A 131 14.09 -12.94 16.30
N ASN A 132 14.51 -11.92 15.55
CA ASN A 132 15.51 -10.92 15.99
C ASN A 132 14.92 -9.69 16.71
N LYS A 133 13.61 -9.63 16.97
CA LYS A 133 12.96 -8.56 17.74
C LYS A 133 12.59 -8.96 19.19
N LYS A 134 13.11 -10.08 19.70
CA LYS A 134 13.01 -10.48 21.12
C LYS A 134 14.13 -9.90 21.95
#